data_AF-H2C2U9-F1
#
_entry.id   AF-H2C2U9-F1
#
_cell.length_a   1.000
_cell.length_b   1.000
_cell.length_c   1.000
_cell.angle_alpha   90.00
_cell.angle_beta   90.00
_cell.angle_gamma   90.00
#
_symmetry.space_group_name_H-M   'P 1'
#
loop_
_entity.id
_entity.type
_entity.pdbx_description
1 polymer ?
#
loop_
_entity_poly.entity_id
_entity_poly.type
_entity_poly.pdbx_seq_one_letter_code
_entity_poly.pdbx_strand_id
1 'polypeptide(L)'
;MKLVEAILEIGREVAREEANDAVEGKLDAEEVVKIRLDTADFYLEQAKVTMDHSHTLASEMLFRAVVEGIKALGDYFRIERELRELPTYLSDILGDWVENAWEIGKRLHYDGYIFEFMQKDDVLSYMKFVEDFLKNCRLAVL
;
A
#
# COMPACT_ATOMS: atom_id res chain seq x y z
N MET A 1 5.42 9.75 -27.03
CA MET A 1 5.40 9.24 -25.66
C MET A 1 5.34 10.44 -24.73
N LYS A 2 4.25 10.59 -23.98
CA LYS A 2 4.15 11.66 -22.97
C LYS A 2 5.07 11.27 -21.79
N LEU A 3 5.79 12.23 -21.21
CA LEU A 3 6.78 12.00 -20.15
C LEU A 3 6.26 11.11 -19.00
N VAL A 4 4.98 11.24 -18.65
CA VAL A 4 4.33 10.43 -17.61
C VAL A 4 4.23 8.94 -17.98
N GLU A 5 3.92 8.63 -19.24
CA GLU A 5 3.86 7.24 -19.73
C GLU A 5 5.23 6.57 -19.61
N ALA A 6 6.30 7.31 -19.92
CA ALA A 6 7.67 6.82 -19.82
C ALA A 6 8.08 6.56 -18.35
N ILE A 7 7.69 7.43 -17.42
CA ILE A 7 7.96 7.26 -15.98
C ILE A 7 7.28 5.99 -15.47
N LEU A 8 5.99 5.80 -15.81
CA LEU A 8 5.23 4.63 -15.38
C LEU A 8 5.74 3.34 -16.02
N GLU A 9 6.12 3.38 -17.30
CA GLU A 9 6.67 2.23 -18.02
C GLU A 9 7.99 1.74 -17.38
N ILE A 10 8.93 2.66 -17.14
CA ILE A 10 10.21 2.35 -16.48
C ILE A 10 9.97 1.90 -15.02
N GLY A 11 9.08 2.59 -14.31
CA GLY A 11 8.76 2.32 -12.91
C GLY A 11 8.21 0.92 -12.67
N ARG A 12 7.40 0.40 -13.61
CA ARG A 12 6.79 -0.94 -13.51
C ARG A 12 7.78 -2.08 -13.33
N GLU A 13 9.00 -1.92 -13.84
CA GLU A 13 10.04 -2.94 -13.83
C GLU A 13 11.04 -2.76 -12.68
N VAL A 14 11.25 -1.53 -12.21
CA VAL A 14 12.41 -1.20 -11.36
C VAL A 14 12.01 -0.59 -10.00
N ALA A 15 10.97 0.24 -9.95
CA ALA A 15 10.68 1.12 -8.81
C ALA A 15 9.24 1.68 -8.91
N ARG A 16 8.23 0.86 -8.59
CA ARG A 16 6.80 1.21 -8.80
C ARG A 16 6.33 2.33 -7.88
N GLU A 17 6.69 2.29 -6.60
CA GLU A 17 6.29 3.28 -5.60
C GLU A 17 6.89 4.65 -5.94
N GLU A 18 8.17 4.69 -6.30
CA GLU A 18 8.87 5.90 -6.68
C GLU A 18 8.32 6.51 -7.98
N ALA A 19 7.91 5.66 -8.92
CA ALA A 19 7.25 6.11 -10.13
C ALA A 19 5.84 6.68 -9.85
N ASN A 20 5.09 6.08 -8.92
CA ASN A 20 3.81 6.61 -8.47
C ASN A 20 3.97 8.01 -7.85
N ASP A 21 4.92 8.15 -6.92
CA ASP A 21 5.20 9.43 -6.26
C ASP A 21 5.70 10.48 -7.28
N ALA A 22 6.43 10.08 -8.32
CA ALA A 22 6.94 10.98 -9.36
C ALA A 22 5.88 11.52 -10.33
N VAL A 23 4.69 10.90 -10.40
CA VAL A 23 3.57 11.34 -11.25
C VAL A 23 2.51 12.15 -10.47
N GLU A 24 2.64 12.24 -9.16
CA GLU A 24 1.79 13.09 -8.32
C GLU A 24 1.89 14.57 -8.76
N GLY A 25 0.75 15.25 -8.81
CA GLY A 25 0.65 16.62 -9.34
C GLY A 25 0.82 16.76 -10.86
N LYS A 26 1.05 15.66 -11.59
CA LYS A 26 1.14 15.63 -13.07
C LYS A 26 -0.05 14.94 -13.73
N LEU A 27 -0.83 14.18 -12.96
CA LEU A 27 -2.06 13.52 -13.34
C LEU A 27 -3.22 14.06 -12.51
N ASP A 28 -4.46 13.77 -12.93
CA ASP A 28 -5.60 14.05 -12.07
C ASP A 28 -5.62 13.11 -10.84
N ALA A 29 -6.33 13.51 -9.80
CA ALA A 29 -6.34 12.75 -8.54
C ALA A 29 -6.94 11.35 -8.72
N GLU A 30 -7.92 11.17 -9.62
CA GLU A 30 -8.55 9.87 -9.87
C GLU A 30 -7.57 8.89 -10.53
N GLU A 31 -6.77 9.37 -11.48
CA GLU A 31 -5.71 8.62 -12.14
C GLU A 31 -4.61 8.20 -11.15
N VAL A 32 -4.15 9.12 -10.29
CA VAL A 32 -3.14 8.81 -9.26
C VAL A 32 -3.68 7.76 -8.28
N VAL A 33 -4.90 7.96 -7.75
CA VAL A 33 -5.55 7.01 -6.82
C VAL A 33 -5.64 5.62 -7.44
N LYS A 34 -6.06 5.54 -8.71
CA LYS A 34 -6.12 4.27 -9.44
C LYS A 34 -4.74 3.60 -9.55
N ILE A 35 -3.72 4.35 -9.95
CA ILE A 35 -2.34 3.84 -10.06
C ILE A 35 -1.85 3.30 -8.71
N ARG A 36 -2.13 3.99 -7.60
CA ARG A 36 -1.74 3.53 -6.26
C ARG A 36 -2.45 2.24 -5.86
N LEU A 37 -3.76 2.14 -6.10
CA LEU A 37 -4.52 0.92 -5.81
C LEU A 37 -4.09 -0.26 -6.69
N ASP A 38 -3.79 -0.03 -7.97
CA ASP A 38 -3.24 -1.04 -8.87
C ASP A 38 -1.85 -1.53 -8.37
N THR A 39 -1.03 -0.62 -7.83
CA THR A 39 0.26 -0.97 -7.21
C THR A 39 0.06 -1.73 -5.89
N ALA A 40 -0.92 -1.37 -5.08
CA ALA A 40 -1.25 -2.09 -3.85
C ALA A 40 -1.68 -3.53 -4.16
N ASP A 41 -2.49 -3.74 -5.19
CA ASP A 41 -2.88 -5.07 -5.68
C ASP A 41 -1.70 -5.88 -6.17
N PHE A 42 -0.81 -5.24 -6.93
CA PHE A 42 0.42 -5.89 -7.38
C PHE A 42 1.20 -6.46 -6.19
N TYR A 43 1.40 -5.67 -5.12
CA TYR A 43 2.12 -6.15 -3.94
C TYR A 43 1.36 -7.24 -3.17
N LEU A 44 0.04 -7.14 -3.05
CA LEU A 44 -0.77 -8.19 -2.44
C LEU A 44 -0.64 -9.52 -3.20
N GLU A 45 -0.71 -9.50 -4.53
CA GLU A 45 -0.54 -10.70 -5.35
C GLU A 45 0.90 -11.24 -5.29
N GLN A 46 1.91 -10.37 -5.28
CA GLN A 46 3.29 -10.80 -5.05
C GLN A 46 3.45 -11.45 -3.67
N ALA A 47 2.80 -10.92 -2.63
CA ALA A 47 2.84 -11.51 -1.29
C ALA A 47 2.24 -12.93 -1.29
N LYS A 48 1.11 -13.15 -1.98
CA LYS A 48 0.48 -14.48 -2.12
C LYS A 48 1.41 -15.49 -2.77
N VAL A 49 2.04 -15.12 -3.88
CA VAL A 49 3.00 -16.00 -4.59
C VAL A 49 4.24 -16.26 -3.74
N THR A 50 4.72 -15.25 -3.02
CA THR A 50 5.95 -15.32 -2.23
C THR A 50 5.77 -16.10 -0.93
N MET A 51 4.54 -16.15 -0.39
CA MET A 51 4.21 -16.77 0.90
C MET A 51 4.67 -18.23 1.03
N ASP A 52 4.69 -18.98 -0.07
CA ASP A 52 5.13 -20.38 -0.05
C ASP A 52 6.65 -20.56 -0.02
N HIS A 53 7.39 -19.52 -0.37
CA HIS A 53 8.85 -19.52 -0.41
C HIS A 53 9.48 -18.74 0.75
N SER A 54 8.87 -17.60 1.13
CA SER A 54 9.34 -16.76 2.21
C SER A 54 8.19 -15.90 2.76
N HIS A 55 7.70 -16.24 3.95
CA HIS A 55 6.72 -15.43 4.67
C HIS A 55 7.32 -14.07 5.12
N THR A 56 8.63 -14.01 5.37
CA THR A 56 9.38 -12.78 5.64
C THR A 56 9.29 -11.78 4.48
N LEU A 57 9.57 -12.22 3.25
CA LEU A 57 9.45 -11.36 2.06
C LEU A 57 7.99 -11.02 1.74
N ALA A 58 7.08 -11.99 1.93
CA ALA A 58 5.65 -11.72 1.78
C ALA A 58 5.18 -10.64 2.77
N SER A 59 5.74 -10.60 3.98
CA SER A 59 5.43 -9.59 4.99
C SER A 59 5.76 -8.16 4.51
N GLU A 60 6.94 -7.97 3.91
CA GLU A 60 7.33 -6.68 3.33
C GLU A 60 6.41 -6.26 2.17
N MET A 61 6.01 -7.21 1.33
CA MET A 61 5.05 -6.95 0.24
C MET A 61 3.69 -6.53 0.79
N LEU A 62 3.19 -7.18 1.84
CA LEU A 62 1.94 -6.78 2.49
C LEU A 62 2.03 -5.38 3.11
N PHE A 63 3.17 -5.02 3.70
CA PHE A 63 3.40 -3.65 4.18
C PHE A 63 3.32 -2.63 3.04
N ARG A 64 3.97 -2.89 1.91
CA ARG A 64 3.92 -2.01 0.73
C ARG A 64 2.51 -1.85 0.17
N ALA A 65 1.72 -2.93 0.16
CA ALA A 65 0.32 -2.88 -0.19
C ALA A 65 -0.48 -1.94 0.73
N VAL A 66 -0.24 -2.01 2.06
CA VAL A 66 -0.86 -1.10 3.03
C VAL A 66 -0.46 0.35 2.77
N VAL A 67 0.83 0.62 2.53
CA VAL A 67 1.35 1.97 2.26
C VAL A 67 0.66 2.59 1.05
N GLU A 68 0.61 1.89 -0.08
CA GLU A 68 -0.02 2.44 -1.28
C GLU A 68 -1.53 2.61 -1.12
N GLY A 69 -2.20 1.74 -0.35
CA GLY A 69 -3.60 1.94 0.03
C GLY A 69 -3.83 3.20 0.87
N ILE A 70 -2.96 3.48 1.86
CA ILE A 70 -3.02 4.69 2.68
C ILE A 70 -2.75 5.94 1.83
N LYS A 71 -1.74 5.90 0.96
CA LYS A 71 -1.44 7.01 0.04
C LYS A 71 -2.61 7.28 -0.91
N ALA A 72 -3.25 6.23 -1.46
CA ALA A 72 -4.43 6.38 -2.31
C ALA A 72 -5.58 7.10 -1.58
N LEU A 73 -5.82 6.77 -0.32
CA LEU A 73 -6.79 7.51 0.49
C LEU A 73 -6.36 8.97 0.70
N GLY A 74 -5.08 9.21 1.02
CA GLY A 74 -4.53 10.56 1.17
C GLY A 74 -4.73 11.42 -0.07
N ASP A 75 -4.44 10.88 -1.25
CA ASP A 75 -4.62 11.58 -2.53
C ASP A 75 -6.08 11.90 -2.82
N TYR A 76 -6.98 10.93 -2.59
CA TYR A 76 -8.42 11.12 -2.80
C TYR A 76 -9.00 12.22 -1.90
N PHE A 77 -8.65 12.21 -0.62
CA PHE A 77 -9.09 13.22 0.35
C PHE A 77 -8.26 14.51 0.31
N ARG A 78 -7.23 14.58 -0.54
CA ARG A 78 -6.32 15.72 -0.70
C ARG A 78 -5.64 16.14 0.62
N ILE A 79 -5.17 15.15 1.37
CA ILE A 79 -4.48 15.36 2.65
C ILE A 79 -2.98 15.37 2.41
N GLU A 80 -2.40 16.58 2.39
CA GLU A 80 -0.95 16.78 2.27
C GLU A 80 -0.29 16.61 3.65
N ARG A 81 0.08 15.37 3.99
CA ARG A 81 0.79 15.01 5.23
C ARG A 81 1.85 13.96 4.94
N GLU A 82 2.85 13.90 5.81
CA GLU A 82 3.81 12.80 5.77
C GLU A 82 3.12 11.46 6.05
N LEU A 83 3.59 10.39 5.42
CA LEU A 83 3.02 9.04 5.55
C LEU A 83 2.90 8.56 7.01
N ARG A 84 3.77 9.05 7.91
CA ARG A 84 3.71 8.68 9.34
C ARG A 84 2.52 9.29 10.07
N GLU A 85 2.04 10.44 9.63
CA GLU A 85 0.94 11.17 10.26
C GLU A 85 -0.39 10.95 9.52
N LEU A 86 -0.31 10.70 8.21
CA LEU A 86 -1.45 10.52 7.32
C LEU A 86 -2.51 9.52 7.84
N PRO A 87 -2.16 8.35 8.41
CA PRO A 87 -3.14 7.39 8.93
C PRO A 87 -4.04 7.96 10.03
N THR A 88 -3.49 8.80 10.92
CA THR A 88 -4.26 9.42 12.01
C THR A 88 -5.30 10.39 11.45
N TYR A 89 -4.91 11.27 10.52
CA TYR A 89 -5.85 12.20 9.88
C TYR A 89 -6.92 11.48 9.06
N LEU A 90 -6.55 10.41 8.36
CA LEU A 90 -7.52 9.59 7.63
C LEU A 90 -8.49 8.87 8.56
N SER A 91 -8.03 8.44 9.75
CA SER A 91 -8.89 7.77 10.73
C SER A 91 -9.93 8.72 11.31
N ASP A 92 -9.63 10.01 11.47
CA ASP A 92 -10.62 11.02 11.86
C ASP A 92 -11.79 11.13 10.85
N ILE A 93 -11.56 10.77 9.58
CA ILE A 93 -12.54 10.85 8.49
C ILE A 93 -13.25 9.50 8.28
N LEU A 94 -12.47 8.43 8.22
CA LEU A 94 -12.91 7.11 7.75
C LEU A 94 -13.14 6.12 8.90
N GLY A 95 -12.67 6.45 10.10
CA GLY A 95 -12.68 5.60 11.28
C GLY A 95 -11.42 4.77 11.44
N ASP A 96 -11.31 4.13 12.61
CA ASP A 96 -10.11 3.46 13.13
C ASP A 96 -9.55 2.34 12.25
N TRP A 97 -10.27 1.86 11.25
CA TRP A 97 -9.78 0.80 10.36
C TRP A 97 -8.53 1.23 9.58
N VAL A 98 -8.33 2.52 9.34
CA VAL A 98 -7.13 3.05 8.66
C VAL A 98 -5.91 2.99 9.58
N GLU A 99 -6.02 3.50 10.81
CA GLU A 99 -4.94 3.42 11.80
C GLU A 99 -4.63 1.97 12.17
N ASN A 100 -5.64 1.11 12.32
CA ASN A 100 -5.45 -0.32 12.54
C ASN A 100 -4.66 -0.97 11.39
N ALA A 101 -4.94 -0.61 10.14
CA ALA A 101 -4.18 -1.10 9.00
C ALA A 101 -2.73 -0.60 9.01
N TRP A 102 -2.51 0.65 9.40
CA TRP A 102 -1.17 1.20 9.56
C TRP A 102 -0.36 0.49 10.64
N GLU A 103 -0.95 0.22 11.81
CA GLU A 103 -0.30 -0.53 12.88
C GLU A 103 0.04 -1.97 12.45
N ILE A 104 -0.86 -2.63 11.73
CA ILE A 104 -0.60 -3.95 11.15
C ILE A 104 0.53 -3.88 10.11
N GLY A 105 0.52 -2.87 9.24
CA GLY A 105 1.59 -2.62 8.27
C GLY A 105 2.95 -2.46 8.93
N LYS A 106 3.04 -1.67 10.01
CA LYS A 106 4.28 -1.51 10.78
C LYS A 106 4.76 -2.83 11.38
N ARG A 107 3.86 -3.66 11.93
CA ARG A 107 4.23 -4.98 12.43
C ARG A 107 4.76 -5.87 11.32
N LEU A 108 4.08 -5.91 10.17
CA LEU A 108 4.53 -6.66 9.00
C LEU A 108 5.95 -6.23 8.56
N HIS A 109 6.23 -4.92 8.57
CA HIS A 109 7.55 -4.41 8.21
C HIS A 109 8.62 -4.69 9.28
N TYR A 110 8.39 -4.27 10.52
CA TYR A 110 9.40 -4.38 11.57
C TYR A 110 9.50 -5.81 12.11
N ASP A 111 8.40 -6.37 12.60
CA ASP A 111 8.43 -7.69 13.24
C ASP A 111 8.49 -8.82 12.20
N GLY A 112 7.86 -8.64 11.04
CA GLY A 112 7.82 -9.65 9.99
C GLY A 112 9.06 -9.66 9.09
N TYR A 113 9.48 -8.51 8.56
CA TYR A 113 10.57 -8.42 7.58
C TYR A 113 11.94 -8.09 8.21
N ILE A 114 12.03 -7.06 9.06
CA ILE A 114 13.31 -6.61 9.61
C ILE A 114 13.82 -7.57 10.71
N PHE A 115 12.94 -7.98 11.62
CA PHE A 115 13.32 -8.80 12.78
C PHE A 115 13.02 -10.29 12.59
N GLU A 116 12.22 -10.67 11.59
CA GLU A 116 11.89 -12.06 11.26
C GLU A 116 11.24 -12.83 12.43
N PHE A 117 10.42 -12.17 13.24
CA PHE A 117 9.76 -12.76 14.41
C PHE A 117 8.41 -13.42 14.09
N MET A 118 7.74 -13.01 13.02
CA MET A 118 6.45 -13.58 12.63
C MET A 118 6.59 -14.97 12.03
N GLN A 119 5.68 -15.88 12.36
CA GLN A 119 5.56 -17.17 11.71
C GLN A 119 4.65 -17.07 10.48
N LYS A 120 4.70 -18.08 9.60
CA LYS A 120 3.87 -18.14 8.39
C LYS A 120 2.38 -17.92 8.66
N ASP A 121 1.84 -18.52 9.72
CA ASP A 121 0.42 -18.42 10.08
C ASP A 121 0.03 -17.01 10.55
N ASP A 122 0.95 -16.27 11.18
CA ASP A 122 0.75 -14.87 11.55
C ASP A 122 0.62 -14.01 10.29
N VAL A 123 1.55 -14.17 9.35
CA VAL A 123 1.56 -13.40 8.08
C VAL A 123 0.34 -13.75 7.22
N LEU A 124 -0.10 -15.01 7.18
CA LEU A 124 -1.35 -15.41 6.52
C LEU A 124 -2.60 -14.74 7.12
N SER A 125 -2.63 -14.62 8.44
CA SER A 125 -3.74 -13.93 9.13
C SER A 125 -3.76 -12.44 8.77
N TYR A 126 -2.60 -11.79 8.72
CA TYR A 126 -2.49 -10.40 8.30
C TYR A 126 -2.73 -10.20 6.79
N MET A 127 -2.38 -11.16 5.94
CA MET A 127 -2.70 -11.10 4.51
C MET A 127 -4.20 -10.92 4.29
N LYS A 128 -5.03 -11.72 4.96
CA LYS A 128 -6.49 -11.58 4.87
C LYS A 128 -6.97 -10.20 5.34
N PHE A 129 -6.37 -9.68 6.42
CA PHE A 129 -6.68 -8.33 6.87
C PHE A 129 -6.33 -7.27 5.82
N VAL A 130 -5.16 -7.38 5.18
CA VAL A 130 -4.72 -6.46 4.13
C VAL A 130 -5.64 -6.53 2.91
N GLU A 131 -6.14 -7.71 2.54
CA GLU A 131 -7.16 -7.86 1.49
C GLU A 131 -8.43 -7.07 1.80
N ASP A 132 -8.95 -7.21 3.03
CA ASP A 132 -10.13 -6.49 3.49
C ASP A 132 -9.89 -4.97 3.56
N PHE A 133 -8.70 -4.55 4.00
CA PHE A 133 -8.26 -3.15 4.00
C PHE A 133 -8.29 -2.56 2.58
N LEU A 134 -7.66 -3.21 1.59
CA LEU A 134 -7.64 -2.71 0.21
C LEU A 134 -9.05 -2.66 -0.41
N LYS A 135 -9.91 -3.62 -0.06
CA LYS A 135 -11.32 -3.58 -0.45
C LYS A 135 -12.03 -2.35 0.12
N ASN A 136 -11.79 -2.01 1.39
CA ASN A 136 -12.35 -0.80 2.01
C ASN A 136 -11.78 0.47 1.38
N CYS A 137 -10.49 0.51 1.04
CA CYS A 137 -9.91 1.65 0.33
C CYS A 137 -10.64 1.92 -0.99
N ARG A 138 -10.93 0.88 -1.79
CA ARG A 138 -11.70 1.02 -3.03
C ARG A 138 -13.10 1.57 -2.77
N LEU A 139 -13.80 1.05 -1.77
CA LEU A 139 -15.14 1.52 -1.43
C LEU A 139 -15.15 2.98 -0.98
N ALA A 140 -14.07 3.45 -0.34
CA ALA A 140 -13.96 4.83 0.14
C ALA A 140 -13.64 5.85 -0.97
N VAL A 141 -13.11 5.40 -2.12
CA VAL A 141 -12.72 6.27 -3.25
C VAL A 141 -13.63 6.12 -4.48
N LEU A 142 -14.69 5.31 -4.39
CA LEU A 142 -15.78 5.18 -5.38
C LEU A 142 -16.89 6.20 -5.12
#